data_AF-A0A6N0NXX8-F1
#
_entry.id   AF-A0A6N0NXX8-F1
#
_cell.length_a   1.000
_cell.length_b   1.000
_cell.length_c   1.000
_cell.angle_alpha   90.00
_cell.angle_beta   90.00
_cell.angle_gamma   90.00
#
_symmetry.space_group_name_H-M   'P 1'
#
loop_
_entity.id
_entity.type
_entity.pdbx_description
1 polymer ?
#
loop_
_entity_poly.entity_id
_entity_poly.type
_entity_poly.pdbx_seq_one_letter_code
_entity_poly.pdbx_strand_id
1 'polypeptide(L)'
;MLDYYWEVNKELKYSPRQGIEDTLALLENGSDVVFTAPTGYGKTTLTKVLGVASSKGNQLFDRVIHVLPFRGIVQDLYSKLRDEKNKLGIKSVGAQDMDYHDAPYYLKKVNVTTLDSFILNLFKVPVDEFKRVIKGNGSHFEVPRGMIYSSVVIFDEFHLFAEEGRALSSTLSAIRALKNAMVPVVIMTATLTTQMKDELLAMGFKHVHATDFHVDRRLRTEFVSDPVEAVEKGKKNLMVFNTREGAIKAYVELKRRGHRPLLIHSKFNTQDRKKKVEELQKMSADKSEYDVAVTTQVVEAGIDVSFDVLITEACPADSLLQRAGRVARYGGDGVVKIFPFSGKVYDKEEVERTMREAERRGIDPAILSVLKRGVERDMALEKSLEIIDSNVMFSARTASDLMMEMCSLTREVSLIPGFPPRTRDAQQAIPLTEYEARRLLPGKVVPYEGDEEDFQPHSQCLPVELLKNGIEGVVIKGYDPEVGGII
;
A
#
# COMPACT_ATOMS: atom_id res chain seq x y z
N MET A 1 -13.43 -19.64 15.92
CA MET A 1 -13.01 -18.95 14.69
C MET A 1 -12.73 -19.97 13.60
N LEU A 2 -12.14 -21.13 13.93
CA LEU A 2 -11.98 -22.23 12.98
C LEU A 2 -13.29 -22.66 12.30
N ASP A 3 -14.42 -22.69 13.02
CA ASP A 3 -15.73 -22.98 12.40
C ASP A 3 -16.09 -22.00 11.27
N TYR A 4 -15.85 -20.71 11.49
CA TYR A 4 -16.03 -19.68 10.46
C TYR A 4 -15.04 -19.84 9.30
N TYR A 5 -13.83 -20.34 9.57
CA TYR A 5 -12.85 -20.64 8.52
C TYR A 5 -13.34 -21.75 7.59
N TRP A 6 -13.84 -22.86 8.15
CA TRP A 6 -14.41 -23.95 7.37
C TRP A 6 -15.63 -23.51 6.57
N GLU A 7 -16.48 -22.66 7.14
CA GLU A 7 -17.61 -22.06 6.43
C GLU A 7 -17.16 -21.20 5.24
N VAL A 8 -16.23 -20.27 5.45
CA VAL A 8 -15.71 -19.39 4.39
C VAL A 8 -15.07 -20.22 3.28
N ASN A 9 -14.26 -21.22 3.61
CA ASN A 9 -13.64 -22.09 2.63
C ASN A 9 -14.67 -22.86 1.81
N LYS A 10 -15.72 -23.38 2.45
CA LYS A 10 -16.81 -24.08 1.76
C LYS A 10 -17.56 -23.15 0.80
N GLU A 11 -17.94 -21.96 1.26
CA GLU A 11 -18.68 -20.98 0.45
C GLU A 11 -17.86 -20.49 -0.75
N LEU A 12 -16.58 -20.17 -0.53
CA LEU A 12 -15.70 -19.66 -1.59
C LEU A 12 -15.03 -20.77 -2.42
N LYS A 13 -15.23 -22.04 -2.04
CA LYS A 13 -14.56 -23.21 -2.64
C LYS A 13 -13.04 -23.11 -2.57
N TYR A 14 -12.52 -22.61 -1.45
CA TYR A 14 -11.09 -22.49 -1.21
C TYR A 14 -10.55 -23.78 -0.60
N SER A 15 -9.32 -24.13 -1.01
CA SER A 15 -8.56 -25.18 -0.32
C SER A 15 -8.09 -24.67 1.04
N PRO A 16 -8.19 -25.48 2.11
CA PRO A 16 -7.66 -25.14 3.43
C PRO A 16 -6.15 -24.91 3.40
N ARG A 17 -5.67 -24.12 4.35
CA ARG A 17 -4.28 -23.65 4.46
C ARG A 17 -3.88 -23.59 5.93
N GLN A 18 -2.89 -24.41 6.29
CA GLN A 18 -2.46 -24.62 7.68
C GLN A 18 -2.03 -23.31 8.34
N GLY A 19 -1.29 -22.45 7.63
CA GLY A 19 -0.86 -21.17 8.21
C GLY A 19 -2.00 -20.23 8.60
N ILE A 20 -3.19 -20.32 7.96
CA ILE A 20 -4.37 -19.54 8.39
C ILE A 20 -5.01 -20.19 9.63
N GLU A 21 -5.11 -21.52 9.66
CA GLU A 21 -5.63 -22.27 10.80
C GLU A 21 -4.82 -21.99 12.06
N ASP A 22 -3.49 -22.09 11.98
CA ASP A 22 -2.57 -21.83 13.08
C ASP A 22 -2.70 -20.38 13.59
N THR A 23 -2.81 -19.43 12.66
CA THR A 23 -3.00 -18.00 13.00
C THR A 23 -4.32 -17.77 13.75
N LEU A 24 -5.42 -18.37 13.27
CA LEU A 24 -6.72 -18.26 13.93
C LEU A 24 -6.71 -18.92 15.31
N ALA A 25 -6.11 -20.10 15.45
CA ALA A 25 -6.02 -20.79 16.73
C ALA A 25 -5.22 -19.99 17.78
N LEU A 26 -4.12 -19.36 17.37
CA LEU A 26 -3.34 -18.49 18.26
C LEU A 26 -4.12 -17.24 18.68
N LEU A 27 -4.85 -16.61 17.76
CA LEU A 27 -5.73 -15.47 18.07
C LEU A 27 -6.83 -15.85 19.05
N GLU A 28 -7.48 -17.00 18.87
CA GLU A 28 -8.50 -17.49 19.81
C GLU A 28 -7.94 -17.72 21.23
N ASN A 29 -6.66 -18.05 21.34
CA ASN A 29 -5.95 -18.19 22.61
C ASN A 29 -5.38 -16.86 23.14
N GLY A 30 -5.73 -15.72 22.54
CA GLY A 30 -5.32 -14.39 22.99
C GLY A 30 -3.89 -13.99 22.64
N SER A 31 -3.26 -14.64 21.65
CA SER A 31 -1.93 -14.27 21.17
C SER A 31 -1.99 -13.32 19.97
N ASP A 32 -1.15 -12.31 19.98
CA ASP A 32 -0.84 -11.53 18.77
C ASP A 32 0.05 -12.35 17.83
N VAL A 33 -0.17 -12.22 16.52
CA VAL A 33 0.47 -13.12 15.54
C VAL A 33 1.20 -12.36 14.44
N VAL A 34 2.47 -12.73 14.20
CA VAL A 34 3.19 -12.42 12.97
C VAL A 34 2.99 -13.59 12.02
N PHE A 35 2.25 -13.37 10.94
CA PHE A 35 1.96 -14.34 9.92
C PHE A 35 2.81 -14.06 8.66
N THR A 36 3.84 -14.88 8.44
CA THR A 36 4.69 -14.80 7.24
C THR A 36 4.23 -15.83 6.21
N ALA A 37 3.74 -15.35 5.06
CA ALA A 37 3.28 -16.21 3.97
C ALA A 37 3.55 -15.59 2.59
N PRO A 38 3.91 -16.40 1.58
CA PRO A 38 4.27 -15.92 0.25
C PRO A 38 3.13 -15.15 -0.44
N THR A 39 3.47 -14.36 -1.46
CA THR A 39 2.46 -13.72 -2.30
C THR A 39 1.61 -14.79 -3.00
N GLY A 40 0.30 -14.53 -3.16
CA GLY A 40 -0.63 -15.53 -3.68
C GLY A 40 -1.09 -16.57 -2.66
N TYR A 41 -0.58 -16.55 -1.41
CA TYR A 41 -1.08 -17.40 -0.34
C TYR A 41 -2.56 -17.11 0.03
N GLY A 42 -3.12 -15.99 -0.42
CA GLY A 42 -4.48 -15.61 -0.06
C GLY A 42 -4.62 -15.26 1.43
N LYS A 43 -3.63 -14.53 1.97
CA LYS A 43 -3.65 -13.92 3.31
C LYS A 43 -4.95 -13.16 3.59
N THR A 44 -5.54 -12.54 2.56
CA THR A 44 -6.84 -11.85 2.61
C THR A 44 -8.01 -12.74 3.07
N THR A 45 -7.90 -14.07 2.97
CA THR A 45 -8.88 -15.01 3.53
C THR A 45 -9.03 -14.83 5.03
N LEU A 46 -7.94 -14.49 5.75
CA LEU A 46 -7.98 -14.20 7.18
C LEU A 46 -8.96 -13.05 7.49
N THR A 47 -8.90 -11.97 6.72
CA THR A 47 -9.84 -10.82 6.83
C THR A 47 -11.29 -11.26 6.63
N LYS A 48 -11.55 -12.14 5.66
CA LYS A 48 -12.91 -12.66 5.39
C LYS A 48 -13.44 -13.44 6.59
N VAL A 49 -12.64 -14.35 7.14
CA VAL A 49 -13.00 -15.17 8.31
C VAL A 49 -13.28 -14.31 9.53
N LEU A 50 -12.37 -13.37 9.84
CA LEU A 50 -12.55 -12.45 10.97
C LEU A 50 -13.77 -11.55 10.76
N GLY A 51 -14.08 -11.17 9.52
CA GLY A 51 -15.28 -10.41 9.18
C GLY A 51 -16.59 -11.17 9.42
N VAL A 52 -16.61 -12.48 9.11
CA VAL A 52 -17.72 -13.37 9.46
C VAL A 52 -17.84 -13.48 10.98
N ALA A 53 -16.73 -13.69 11.69
CA ALA A 53 -16.70 -13.77 13.15
C ALA A 53 -17.21 -12.50 13.84
N SER A 54 -16.84 -11.33 13.33
CA SER A 54 -17.35 -10.02 13.79
C SER A 54 -18.85 -9.86 13.53
N SER A 55 -19.35 -10.38 12.40
CA SER A 55 -20.75 -10.23 11.99
C SER A 55 -21.68 -11.19 12.73
N LYS A 56 -21.26 -12.45 12.93
CA LYS A 56 -22.03 -13.49 13.62
C LYS A 56 -21.87 -13.47 15.14
N GLY A 57 -20.77 -12.89 15.62
CA GLY A 57 -20.43 -12.81 17.04
C GLY A 57 -19.25 -13.72 17.40
N ASN A 58 -18.41 -13.20 18.28
CA ASN A 58 -17.29 -13.90 18.89
C ASN A 58 -16.99 -13.22 20.25
N GLN A 59 -16.06 -13.77 21.03
CA GLN A 59 -15.76 -13.27 22.37
C GLN A 59 -14.59 -12.27 22.44
N LEU A 60 -13.86 -12.06 21.33
CA LEU A 60 -12.60 -11.33 21.33
C LEU A 60 -12.69 -9.92 20.76
N PHE A 61 -13.50 -9.70 19.72
CA PHE A 61 -13.60 -8.40 19.06
C PHE A 61 -14.97 -8.18 18.40
N ASP A 62 -15.37 -6.92 18.26
CA ASP A 62 -16.63 -6.54 17.61
C ASP A 62 -16.48 -6.26 16.10
N ARG A 63 -15.27 -5.87 15.65
CA ARG A 63 -14.99 -5.47 14.26
C ARG A 63 -13.58 -5.82 13.81
N VAL A 64 -13.37 -5.78 12.49
CA VAL A 64 -12.06 -5.96 11.85
C VAL A 64 -11.60 -4.64 11.26
N ILE A 65 -10.35 -4.24 11.52
CA ILE A 65 -9.69 -3.13 10.85
C ILE A 65 -8.47 -3.68 10.12
N HIS A 66 -8.47 -3.61 8.80
CA HIS A 66 -7.41 -4.12 7.94
C HIS A 66 -6.63 -2.94 7.34
N VAL A 67 -5.41 -2.75 7.81
CA VAL A 67 -4.50 -1.64 7.50
C VAL A 67 -3.54 -2.05 6.39
N LEU A 68 -3.50 -1.26 5.32
CA LEU A 68 -2.69 -1.48 4.12
C LEU A 68 -1.78 -0.27 3.81
N PRO A 69 -0.66 -0.47 3.09
CA PRO A 69 0.28 0.60 2.76
C PRO A 69 -0.18 1.54 1.66
N PHE A 70 -0.96 1.06 0.69
CA PHE A 70 -1.33 1.87 -0.46
C PHE A 70 -2.83 1.87 -0.71
N ARG A 71 -3.37 3.06 -1.06
CA ARG A 71 -4.78 3.27 -1.44
C ARG A 71 -5.27 2.29 -2.50
N GLY A 72 -4.43 1.97 -3.48
CA GLY A 72 -4.78 1.03 -4.54
C GLY A 72 -5.14 -0.38 -4.04
N ILE A 73 -4.42 -0.88 -3.02
CA ILE A 73 -4.70 -2.19 -2.41
C ILE A 73 -5.95 -2.12 -1.53
N VAL A 74 -6.16 -1.01 -0.82
CA VAL A 74 -7.37 -0.77 -0.03
C VAL A 74 -8.61 -0.91 -0.90
N GLN A 75 -8.64 -0.26 -2.06
CA GLN A 75 -9.79 -0.27 -2.96
C GLN A 75 -10.04 -1.65 -3.58
N ASP A 76 -8.98 -2.39 -3.95
CA ASP A 76 -9.09 -3.77 -4.45
C ASP A 76 -9.67 -4.72 -3.39
N LEU A 77 -9.12 -4.70 -2.17
CA LEU A 77 -9.62 -5.52 -1.07
C LEU A 77 -11.05 -5.14 -0.67
N TYR A 78 -11.34 -3.84 -0.62
CA TYR A 78 -12.68 -3.33 -0.35
C TYR A 78 -13.70 -3.84 -1.38
N SER A 79 -13.40 -3.74 -2.68
CA SER A 79 -14.32 -4.24 -3.72
C SER A 79 -14.57 -5.73 -3.56
N LYS A 80 -13.52 -6.54 -3.38
CA LYS A 80 -13.65 -7.99 -3.17
C LYS A 80 -14.52 -8.33 -1.95
N LEU A 81 -14.28 -7.67 -0.81
CA LEU A 81 -15.05 -7.89 0.40
C LEU A 81 -16.51 -7.44 0.24
N ARG A 82 -16.75 -6.30 -0.42
CA ARG A 82 -18.10 -5.78 -0.67
C ARG A 82 -18.91 -6.72 -1.54
N ASP A 83 -18.30 -7.22 -2.62
CA ASP A 83 -18.95 -8.08 -3.60
C ASP A 83 -19.27 -9.48 -3.02
N GLU A 84 -18.42 -9.96 -2.10
CA GLU A 84 -18.61 -11.25 -1.41
C GLU A 84 -19.43 -11.15 -0.10
N LYS A 85 -19.68 -9.94 0.43
CA LYS A 85 -20.23 -9.77 1.79
C LYS A 85 -21.52 -10.56 2.04
N ASN A 86 -22.44 -10.53 1.06
CA ASN A 86 -23.76 -11.15 1.21
C ASN A 86 -23.64 -12.67 1.21
N LYS A 87 -22.73 -13.20 0.38
CA LYS A 87 -22.44 -14.63 0.31
C LYS A 87 -21.83 -15.14 1.61
N LEU A 88 -20.97 -14.34 2.24
CA LEU A 88 -20.29 -14.69 3.48
C LEU A 88 -21.09 -14.33 4.74
N GLY A 89 -22.22 -13.62 4.62
CA GLY A 89 -22.98 -13.14 5.78
C GLY A 89 -22.29 -12.01 6.57
N ILE A 90 -21.40 -11.25 5.92
CA ILE A 90 -20.75 -10.08 6.52
C ILE A 90 -21.74 -8.90 6.51
N LYS A 91 -22.09 -8.39 7.70
CA LYS A 91 -23.15 -7.38 7.88
C LYS A 91 -22.82 -6.05 7.19
N SER A 92 -21.59 -5.58 7.34
CA SER A 92 -21.16 -4.31 6.74
C SER A 92 -19.66 -4.28 6.49
N VAL A 93 -19.30 -3.72 5.34
CA VAL A 93 -17.93 -3.51 4.89
C VAL A 93 -17.83 -2.04 4.50
N GLY A 94 -16.72 -1.39 4.83
CA GLY A 94 -16.40 -0.06 4.31
C GLY A 94 -14.89 0.13 4.16
N ALA A 95 -14.52 1.19 3.46
CA ALA A 95 -13.14 1.60 3.30
C ALA A 95 -12.94 3.05 3.74
N GLN A 96 -11.76 3.34 4.27
CA GLN A 96 -11.35 4.68 4.65
C GLN A 96 -9.90 4.93 4.23
N ASP A 97 -9.69 5.92 3.36
CA ASP A 97 -8.39 6.53 3.13
C ASP A 97 -8.53 8.06 3.27
N MET A 98 -7.51 8.84 2.92
CA MET A 98 -7.58 10.31 3.05
C MET A 98 -8.61 10.97 2.12
N ASP A 99 -8.98 10.31 1.01
CA ASP A 99 -9.88 10.86 -0.01
C ASP A 99 -11.25 10.15 -0.03
N TYR A 100 -11.30 8.92 0.48
CA TYR A 100 -12.47 8.05 0.47
C TYR A 100 -12.97 7.72 1.87
N HIS A 101 -14.25 7.97 2.14
CA HIS A 101 -14.84 7.96 3.49
C HIS A 101 -16.13 7.12 3.56
N ASP A 102 -16.10 5.85 3.13
CA ASP A 102 -17.29 4.95 3.20
C ASP A 102 -17.49 4.33 4.61
N ALA A 103 -16.47 4.38 5.45
CA ALA A 103 -16.51 3.96 6.85
C ALA A 103 -16.05 5.07 7.80
N PRO A 104 -16.75 6.22 7.86
CA PRO A 104 -16.39 7.28 8.79
C PRO A 104 -16.33 6.71 10.22
N TYR A 105 -15.24 7.00 10.92
CA TYR A 105 -14.98 6.53 12.28
C TYR A 105 -14.95 5.01 12.50
N TYR A 106 -14.75 4.19 11.46
CA TYR A 106 -14.68 2.72 11.56
C TYR A 106 -15.93 2.04 12.15
N LEU A 107 -17.12 2.57 11.89
CA LEU A 107 -18.38 2.02 12.41
C LEU A 107 -18.83 0.68 11.75
N LYS A 108 -18.23 0.27 10.64
CA LYS A 108 -18.61 -0.96 9.93
C LYS A 108 -17.97 -2.19 10.61
N LYS A 109 -18.51 -3.38 10.32
CA LYS A 109 -17.98 -4.65 10.88
C LYS A 109 -16.63 -5.02 10.29
N VAL A 110 -16.39 -4.70 9.03
CA VAL A 110 -15.07 -4.82 8.39
C VAL A 110 -14.70 -3.47 7.78
N ASN A 111 -13.56 -2.92 8.20
CA ASN A 111 -13.04 -1.65 7.72
C ASN A 111 -11.68 -1.90 7.07
N VAL A 112 -11.52 -1.47 5.81
CA VAL A 112 -10.22 -1.51 5.11
C VAL A 112 -9.67 -0.09 5.07
N THR A 113 -8.42 0.12 5.48
CA THR A 113 -7.87 1.47 5.58
C THR A 113 -6.40 1.55 5.24
N THR A 114 -5.93 2.74 4.88
CA THR A 114 -4.50 3.03 4.77
C THR A 114 -3.85 3.25 6.12
N LEU A 115 -2.54 3.01 6.23
CA LEU A 115 -1.77 3.31 7.44
C LEU A 115 -1.98 4.75 7.93
N ASP A 116 -1.91 5.74 7.04
CA ASP A 116 -2.06 7.16 7.40
C ASP A 116 -3.38 7.42 8.13
N SER A 117 -4.48 6.96 7.54
CA SER A 117 -5.82 7.10 8.11
C SER A 117 -5.98 6.34 9.42
N PHE A 118 -5.34 5.18 9.57
CA PHE A 118 -5.34 4.44 10.83
C PHE A 118 -4.61 5.20 11.93
N ILE A 119 -3.38 5.65 11.67
CA ILE A 119 -2.55 6.42 12.60
C ILE A 119 -3.25 7.71 13.03
N LEU A 120 -3.80 8.46 12.08
CA LEU A 120 -4.52 9.71 12.37
C LEU A 120 -5.74 9.47 13.27
N ASN A 121 -6.58 8.49 12.94
CA ASN A 121 -7.73 8.13 13.76
C ASN A 121 -7.36 7.63 15.17
N LEU A 122 -6.29 6.83 15.30
CA LEU A 122 -5.81 6.33 16.58
C LEU A 122 -5.26 7.47 17.45
N PHE A 123 -4.43 8.34 16.87
CA PHE A 123 -3.76 9.44 17.57
C PHE A 123 -4.54 10.76 17.47
N LYS A 124 -5.85 10.67 17.70
CA LYS A 124 -6.73 11.81 18.01
C LYS A 124 -7.02 12.80 16.87
N VAL A 125 -6.70 12.48 15.62
CA VAL A 125 -6.99 13.31 14.43
C VAL A 125 -7.87 12.54 13.46
N PRO A 126 -9.21 12.48 13.64
CA PRO A 126 -10.08 11.73 12.75
C PRO A 126 -10.00 12.29 11.33
N VAL A 127 -9.81 11.40 10.35
CA VAL A 127 -9.62 11.81 8.95
C VAL A 127 -10.85 12.56 8.41
N ASP A 128 -12.05 12.09 8.74
CA ASP A 128 -13.31 12.75 8.38
C ASP A 128 -13.44 14.18 8.93
N GLU A 129 -12.79 14.45 10.07
CA GLU A 129 -12.81 15.76 10.74
C GLU A 129 -11.48 16.48 10.63
N PHE A 130 -10.58 16.03 9.75
CA PHE A 130 -9.23 16.54 9.65
C PHE A 130 -9.21 18.06 9.47
N LYS A 131 -10.06 18.58 8.57
CA LYS A 131 -10.23 20.02 8.34
C LYS A 131 -10.68 20.77 9.60
N ARG A 132 -11.59 20.17 10.38
CA ARG A 132 -12.11 20.74 11.62
C ARG A 132 -11.01 20.82 12.68
N VAL A 133 -10.19 19.77 12.79
CA VAL A 133 -9.04 19.71 13.69
C VAL A 133 -8.02 20.79 13.35
N ILE A 134 -7.61 20.89 12.07
CA ILE A 134 -6.62 21.89 11.62
C ILE A 134 -7.09 23.33 11.87
N LYS A 135 -8.40 23.59 11.76
CA LYS A 135 -9.00 24.91 12.05
C LYS A 135 -9.18 25.19 13.55
N GLY A 136 -8.81 24.26 14.43
CA GLY A 136 -8.92 24.41 15.89
C GLY A 136 -10.33 24.21 16.44
N ASN A 137 -11.25 23.63 15.66
CA ASN A 137 -12.67 23.48 16.01
C ASN A 137 -12.98 22.17 16.79
N GLY A 138 -11.94 21.48 17.28
CA GLY A 138 -12.04 20.17 17.94
C GLY A 138 -12.39 19.02 16.99
N SER A 139 -12.64 17.82 17.55
CA SER A 139 -13.12 16.64 16.81
C SER A 139 -13.71 15.59 17.74
N HIS A 140 -14.40 14.61 17.17
CA HIS A 140 -14.97 13.46 17.89
C HIS A 140 -14.01 12.28 17.95
N PHE A 141 -12.75 12.55 18.30
CA PHE A 141 -11.68 11.55 18.15
C PHE A 141 -11.79 10.30 19.03
N GLU A 142 -12.58 10.35 20.10
CA GLU A 142 -12.82 9.15 20.91
C GLU A 142 -13.75 8.14 20.22
N VAL A 143 -14.55 8.57 19.22
CA VAL A 143 -15.40 7.65 18.44
C VAL A 143 -14.53 6.65 17.65
N PRO A 144 -13.63 7.06 16.74
CA PRO A 144 -12.79 6.12 16.01
C PRO A 144 -11.85 5.35 16.95
N ARG A 145 -11.33 5.95 18.03
CA ARG A 145 -10.52 5.24 19.02
C ARG A 145 -11.29 4.12 19.70
N GLY A 146 -12.51 4.37 20.16
CA GLY A 146 -13.37 3.32 20.73
C GLY A 146 -13.68 2.19 19.73
N MET A 147 -13.82 2.52 18.44
CA MET A 147 -13.99 1.51 17.40
C MET A 147 -12.69 0.70 17.20
N ILE A 148 -11.52 1.34 17.22
CA ILE A 148 -10.22 0.66 17.15
C ILE A 148 -10.00 -0.27 18.35
N TYR A 149 -10.25 0.21 19.57
CA TYR A 149 -10.05 -0.59 20.79
C TYR A 149 -11.01 -1.77 20.94
N SER A 150 -12.11 -1.79 20.18
CA SER A 150 -13.05 -2.93 20.13
C SER A 150 -12.83 -3.86 18.94
N SER A 151 -11.71 -3.72 18.23
CA SER A 151 -11.44 -4.44 16.97
C SER A 151 -10.40 -5.55 17.10
N VAL A 152 -10.24 -6.34 16.04
CA VAL A 152 -8.97 -6.97 15.70
C VAL A 152 -8.31 -6.14 14.60
N VAL A 153 -7.04 -5.82 14.75
CA VAL A 153 -6.28 -4.99 13.81
C VAL A 153 -5.30 -5.85 13.02
N ILE A 154 -5.36 -5.77 11.69
CA ILE A 154 -4.45 -6.48 10.78
C ILE A 154 -3.57 -5.44 10.10
N PHE A 155 -2.25 -5.54 10.25
CA PHE A 155 -1.28 -4.81 9.44
C PHE A 155 -0.79 -5.71 8.31
N ASP A 156 -1.27 -5.49 7.09
CA ASP A 156 -0.87 -6.28 5.91
C ASP A 156 0.25 -5.61 5.13
N GLU A 157 1.05 -6.45 4.45
CA GLU A 157 2.29 -6.09 3.77
C GLU A 157 3.24 -5.27 4.67
N PHE A 158 3.41 -5.72 5.92
CA PHE A 158 4.16 -5.00 6.96
C PHE A 158 5.59 -4.60 6.58
N HIS A 159 6.26 -5.40 5.74
CA HIS A 159 7.58 -5.07 5.22
C HIS A 159 7.63 -3.68 4.55
N LEU A 160 6.55 -3.28 3.87
CA LEU A 160 6.48 -1.96 3.27
C LEU A 160 6.52 -0.87 4.33
N PHE A 161 5.85 -1.03 5.47
CA PHE A 161 5.91 -0.08 6.59
C PHE A 161 7.30 -0.04 7.23
N ALA A 162 7.93 -1.20 7.33
CA ALA A 162 9.21 -1.38 8.01
C ALA A 162 10.42 -0.82 7.24
N GLU A 163 10.23 -0.39 5.99
CA GLU A 163 11.28 0.18 5.14
C GLU A 163 11.40 1.71 5.26
N GLU A 164 10.51 2.39 5.98
CA GLU A 164 10.49 3.86 6.11
C GLU A 164 10.47 4.30 7.57
N GLY A 165 11.34 5.26 7.95
CA GLY A 165 11.59 5.66 9.35
C GLY A 165 10.34 6.05 10.13
N ARG A 166 9.63 7.07 9.65
CA ARG A 166 8.42 7.57 10.31
C ARG A 166 7.24 6.62 10.22
N ALA A 167 7.04 5.96 9.08
CA ALA A 167 5.97 4.96 8.93
C ALA A 167 6.17 3.78 9.90
N LEU A 168 7.41 3.28 10.01
CA LEU A 168 7.77 2.24 10.96
C LEU A 168 7.55 2.73 12.39
N SER A 169 8.08 3.90 12.75
CA SER A 169 7.93 4.48 14.08
C SER A 169 6.48 4.62 14.50
N SER A 170 5.63 5.21 13.66
CA SER A 170 4.20 5.35 13.95
C SER A 170 3.46 4.02 13.99
N THR A 171 3.85 3.06 13.14
CA THR A 171 3.28 1.70 13.19
C THR A 171 3.65 0.99 14.49
N LEU A 172 4.90 1.09 14.95
CA LEU A 172 5.33 0.51 16.21
C LEU A 172 4.65 1.17 17.41
N SER A 173 4.53 2.50 17.42
CA SER A 173 3.75 3.23 18.45
C SER A 173 2.29 2.80 18.45
N ALA A 174 1.68 2.62 17.28
CA ALA A 174 0.31 2.12 17.18
C ALA A 174 0.19 0.69 17.72
N ILE A 175 1.11 -0.22 17.37
CA ILE A 175 1.13 -1.58 17.91
C ILE A 175 1.25 -1.56 19.44
N ARG A 176 2.12 -0.71 20.01
CA ARG A 176 2.25 -0.56 21.47
C ARG A 176 0.94 -0.07 22.10
N ALA A 177 0.31 0.95 21.53
CA ALA A 177 -0.99 1.46 22.00
C ALA A 177 -2.08 0.38 21.97
N LEU A 178 -2.18 -0.36 20.86
CA LEU A 178 -3.12 -1.47 20.70
C LEU A 178 -2.90 -2.57 21.73
N LYS A 179 -1.64 -2.99 21.93
CA LYS A 179 -1.30 -4.02 22.93
C LYS A 179 -1.59 -3.57 24.35
N ASN A 180 -1.29 -2.31 24.70
CA ASN A 180 -1.61 -1.76 26.01
C ASN A 180 -3.13 -1.76 26.27
N ALA A 181 -3.92 -1.59 25.21
CA ALA A 181 -5.38 -1.68 25.25
C ALA A 181 -5.92 -3.11 25.05
N MET A 182 -5.05 -4.13 25.02
CA MET A 182 -5.41 -5.55 24.81
C MET A 182 -6.16 -5.82 23.50
N VAL A 183 -5.92 -5.00 22.47
CA VAL A 183 -6.50 -5.18 21.13
C VAL A 183 -5.72 -6.27 20.40
N PRO A 184 -6.37 -7.33 19.89
CA PRO A 184 -5.67 -8.37 19.12
C PRO A 184 -5.04 -7.81 17.85
N VAL A 185 -3.75 -8.09 17.64
CA VAL A 185 -2.98 -7.63 16.47
C VAL A 185 -2.49 -8.80 15.63
N VAL A 186 -2.71 -8.71 14.32
CA VAL A 186 -2.11 -9.59 13.31
C VAL A 186 -1.21 -8.79 12.40
N ILE A 187 0.04 -9.20 12.27
CA ILE A 187 0.99 -8.65 11.29
C ILE A 187 1.13 -9.67 10.17
N MET A 188 0.74 -9.30 8.96
CA MET A 188 0.86 -10.15 7.78
C MET A 188 1.95 -9.61 6.84
N THR A 189 2.82 -10.49 6.36
CA THR A 189 3.87 -10.09 5.42
C THR A 189 4.38 -11.26 4.58
N ALA A 190 4.89 -10.98 3.39
CA ALA A 190 5.64 -11.97 2.60
C ALA A 190 7.07 -12.18 3.13
N THR A 191 7.68 -11.11 3.64
CA THR A 191 9.09 -11.07 4.04
C THR A 191 9.24 -10.27 5.33
N LEU A 192 10.26 -10.60 6.12
CA LEU A 192 10.58 -9.87 7.34
C LEU A 192 12.09 -9.95 7.58
N THR A 193 12.73 -8.81 7.87
CA THR A 193 14.15 -8.81 8.25
C THR A 193 14.32 -9.50 9.60
N THR A 194 15.48 -10.10 9.86
CA THR A 194 15.78 -10.76 11.15
C THR A 194 15.60 -9.79 12.31
N GLN A 195 16.10 -8.57 12.17
CA GLN A 195 15.96 -7.52 13.18
C GLN A 195 14.49 -7.23 13.53
N MET A 196 13.63 -7.04 12.52
CA MET A 196 12.22 -6.75 12.74
C MET A 196 11.48 -7.95 13.32
N LYS A 197 11.85 -9.17 12.91
CA LYS A 197 11.31 -10.40 13.50
C LYS A 197 11.63 -10.47 14.99
N ASP A 198 12.89 -10.26 15.36
CA ASP A 198 13.34 -10.33 16.75
C ASP A 198 12.67 -9.25 17.61
N GLU A 199 12.49 -8.04 17.07
CA GLU A 199 11.76 -6.95 17.75
C GLU A 199 10.29 -7.31 18.01
N LEU A 200 9.57 -7.81 17.00
CA LEU A 200 8.17 -8.23 17.17
C LEU A 200 8.03 -9.42 18.13
N LEU A 201 8.96 -10.38 18.09
CA LEU A 201 8.98 -11.47 19.06
C LEU A 201 9.26 -10.97 20.49
N ALA A 202 10.14 -9.98 20.66
CA ALA A 202 10.39 -9.34 21.95
C ALA A 202 9.15 -8.57 22.46
N MET A 203 8.30 -8.07 21.57
CA MET A 203 6.98 -7.53 21.91
C MET A 203 5.94 -8.62 22.25
N GLY A 204 6.31 -9.90 22.24
CA GLY A 204 5.46 -11.02 22.65
C GLY A 204 4.57 -11.58 21.54
N PHE A 205 4.80 -11.23 20.27
CA PHE A 205 4.10 -11.87 19.16
C PHE A 205 4.50 -13.34 19.02
N LYS A 206 3.56 -14.17 18.58
CA LYS A 206 3.84 -15.53 18.09
C LYS A 206 4.08 -15.50 16.60
N HIS A 207 5.02 -16.31 16.10
CA HIS A 207 5.35 -16.37 14.68
C HIS A 207 4.75 -17.61 14.03
N VAL A 208 3.99 -17.41 12.96
CA VAL A 208 3.50 -18.47 12.07
C VAL A 208 4.17 -18.28 10.71
N HIS A 209 4.86 -19.31 10.24
CA HIS A 209 5.47 -19.33 8.91
C HIS A 209 4.77 -20.37 8.03
N ALA A 210 4.03 -19.90 7.03
CA ALA A 210 3.33 -20.77 6.11
C ALA A 210 4.32 -21.47 5.16
N THR A 211 4.40 -22.79 5.25
CA THR A 211 5.24 -23.65 4.39
C THR A 211 4.42 -24.62 3.55
N ASP A 212 3.10 -24.64 3.76
CA ASP A 212 2.10 -25.54 3.17
C ASP A 212 1.63 -25.10 1.77
N PHE A 213 2.24 -24.06 1.20
CA PHE A 213 1.89 -23.55 -0.13
C PHE A 213 3.14 -23.42 -1.00
N HIS A 214 3.21 -24.26 -2.03
CA HIS A 214 4.23 -24.20 -3.05
C HIS A 214 3.56 -24.05 -4.42
N VAL A 215 3.94 -23.00 -5.15
CA VAL A 215 3.62 -22.88 -6.56
C VAL A 215 4.81 -23.45 -7.31
N ASP A 216 4.63 -24.53 -8.06
CA ASP A 216 5.67 -25.08 -8.93
C ASP A 216 5.92 -24.10 -10.09
N ARG A 217 6.88 -23.20 -9.87
CA ARG A 217 7.27 -22.13 -10.78
C ARG A 217 8.76 -22.20 -11.04
N ARG A 218 9.13 -22.26 -12.31
CA ARG A 218 10.52 -22.16 -12.77
C ARG A 218 10.75 -20.80 -13.39
N LEU A 219 11.62 -20.01 -12.77
CA LEU A 219 12.06 -18.73 -13.33
C LEU A 219 13.46 -18.86 -13.91
N ARG A 220 13.60 -18.44 -15.17
CA ARG A 220 14.89 -18.26 -15.82
C ARG A 220 15.28 -16.78 -15.76
N THR A 221 16.45 -16.49 -15.20
CA THR A 221 16.98 -15.12 -15.12
C THR A 221 17.91 -14.85 -16.30
N GLU A 222 17.74 -13.70 -16.94
CA GLU A 222 18.60 -13.19 -18.01
C GLU A 222 19.00 -11.74 -17.70
N PHE A 223 20.21 -11.34 -18.08
CA PHE A 223 20.66 -9.95 -18.02
C PHE A 223 20.71 -9.41 -19.44
N VAL A 224 20.01 -8.31 -19.70
CA VAL A 224 19.82 -7.73 -21.03
C VAL A 224 20.24 -6.26 -21.04
N SER A 225 20.72 -5.76 -22.18
CA SER A 225 21.16 -4.36 -22.30
C SER A 225 20.02 -3.41 -22.67
N ASP A 226 19.17 -3.78 -23.64
CA ASP A 226 18.06 -2.97 -24.11
C ASP A 226 16.72 -3.62 -23.68
N PRO A 227 15.90 -2.94 -22.85
CA PRO A 227 14.60 -3.48 -22.44
C PRO A 227 13.61 -3.63 -23.60
N VAL A 228 13.67 -2.78 -24.63
CA VAL A 228 12.74 -2.80 -25.77
C VAL A 228 13.00 -4.00 -26.67
N GLU A 229 14.28 -4.36 -26.88
CA GLU A 229 14.66 -5.56 -27.63
C GLU A 229 14.36 -6.86 -26.88
N ALA A 230 14.27 -6.78 -25.55
CA ALA A 230 14.00 -7.93 -24.70
C ALA A 230 12.53 -8.41 -24.75
N VAL A 231 11.63 -7.67 -25.40
CA VAL A 231 10.22 -8.02 -25.58
C VAL A 231 10.06 -9.29 -26.41
N GLU A 232 9.35 -10.27 -25.87
CA GLU A 232 9.08 -11.53 -26.57
C GLU A 232 7.73 -11.48 -27.30
N LYS A 233 7.75 -11.68 -28.61
CA LYS A 233 6.53 -11.76 -29.43
C LYS A 233 5.70 -12.98 -29.03
N GLY A 234 4.38 -12.79 -28.93
CA GLY A 234 3.43 -13.86 -28.57
C GLY A 234 3.43 -14.24 -27.09
N LYS A 235 4.13 -13.47 -26.24
CA LYS A 235 4.13 -13.61 -24.78
C LYS A 235 3.52 -12.38 -24.13
N LYS A 236 2.99 -12.55 -22.91
CA LYS A 236 2.59 -11.45 -22.03
C LYS A 236 3.83 -10.85 -21.38
N ASN A 237 4.24 -9.66 -21.83
CA ASN A 237 5.41 -8.97 -21.32
C ASN A 237 5.01 -7.90 -20.29
N LEU A 238 5.65 -7.92 -19.12
CA LEU A 238 5.59 -6.88 -18.11
C LEU A 238 6.94 -6.17 -18.06
N MET A 239 6.97 -4.89 -18.38
CA MET A 239 8.16 -4.05 -18.37
C MET A 239 8.10 -3.04 -17.22
N VAL A 240 9.04 -3.11 -16.29
CA VAL A 240 9.04 -2.27 -15.06
C VAL A 240 10.26 -1.37 -15.01
N PHE A 241 10.02 -0.06 -14.91
CA PHE A 241 11.04 0.97 -14.72
C PHE A 241 11.00 1.52 -13.29
N ASN A 242 12.16 1.92 -12.78
CA ASN A 242 12.24 2.58 -11.48
C ASN A 242 11.69 4.01 -11.54
N THR A 243 11.68 4.64 -12.74
CA THR A 243 11.24 6.03 -12.93
C THR A 243 10.13 6.16 -13.95
N ARG A 244 9.25 7.15 -13.73
CA ARG A 244 8.20 7.54 -14.69
C ARG A 244 8.78 7.95 -16.04
N GLU A 245 9.85 8.75 -16.04
CA GLU A 245 10.51 9.21 -17.27
C GLU A 245 10.99 8.03 -18.12
N GLY A 246 11.58 7.01 -17.50
CA GLY A 246 12.01 5.78 -18.18
C GLY A 246 10.84 5.04 -18.81
N ALA A 247 9.75 4.85 -18.04
CA ALA A 247 8.53 4.20 -18.53
C ALA A 247 7.91 4.91 -19.74
N ILE A 248 7.81 6.25 -19.71
CA ILE A 248 7.26 7.02 -20.84
C ILE A 248 8.15 6.91 -22.07
N LYS A 249 9.48 7.01 -21.92
CA LYS A 249 10.42 6.86 -23.05
C LYS A 249 10.31 5.49 -23.71
N ALA A 250 10.25 4.43 -22.91
CA ALA A 250 10.08 3.07 -23.41
C ALA A 250 8.72 2.86 -24.08
N TYR A 251 7.64 3.41 -23.52
CA TYR A 251 6.32 3.39 -24.13
C TYR A 251 6.30 4.02 -25.54
N VAL A 252 6.91 5.19 -25.70
CA VAL A 252 7.02 5.87 -27.01
C VAL A 252 7.85 5.04 -27.99
N GLU A 253 8.99 4.50 -27.54
CA GLU A 253 9.86 3.69 -28.39
C GLU A 253 9.20 2.36 -28.82
N LEU A 254 8.45 1.71 -27.92
CA LEU A 254 7.68 0.50 -28.23
C LEU A 254 6.62 0.77 -29.30
N LYS A 255 5.87 1.87 -29.18
CA LYS A 255 4.92 2.31 -30.23
C LYS A 255 5.64 2.52 -31.57
N ARG A 256 6.81 3.17 -31.56
CA ARG A 256 7.61 3.40 -32.77
C ARG A 256 8.06 2.10 -33.44
N ARG A 257 8.32 1.05 -32.67
CA ARG A 257 8.67 -0.29 -33.15
C ARG A 257 7.46 -1.18 -33.51
N GLY A 258 6.25 -0.64 -33.46
CA GLY A 258 5.02 -1.33 -33.87
C GLY A 258 4.39 -2.22 -32.79
N HIS A 259 4.83 -2.12 -31.53
CA HIS A 259 4.17 -2.75 -30.40
C HIS A 259 2.89 -1.98 -30.01
N ARG A 260 2.03 -2.63 -29.24
CA ARG A 260 0.82 -2.06 -28.64
C ARG A 260 1.02 -2.01 -27.12
N PRO A 261 1.81 -1.04 -26.61
CA PRO A 261 2.10 -0.98 -25.19
C PRO A 261 0.96 -0.34 -24.40
N LEU A 262 0.72 -0.84 -23.19
CA LEU A 262 -0.13 -0.22 -22.17
C LEU A 262 0.77 0.47 -21.12
N LEU A 263 0.67 1.79 -20.96
CA LEU A 263 1.42 2.52 -19.92
C LEU A 263 0.59 2.72 -18.65
N ILE A 264 1.15 2.36 -17.49
CA ILE A 264 0.54 2.60 -16.17
C ILE A 264 1.57 3.01 -15.11
N HIS A 265 1.32 4.14 -14.43
CA HIS A 265 2.14 4.68 -13.34
C HIS A 265 1.30 5.54 -12.38
N SER A 266 1.89 6.06 -11.30
CA SER A 266 1.16 6.79 -10.25
C SER A 266 0.53 8.13 -10.68
N LYS A 267 1.01 8.76 -11.76
CA LYS A 267 0.53 10.07 -12.26
C LYS A 267 -0.64 9.99 -13.27
N PHE A 268 -1.41 8.91 -13.25
CA PHE A 268 -2.73 8.90 -13.91
C PHE A 268 -3.79 9.30 -12.91
N ASN A 269 -4.82 10.00 -13.38
CA ASN A 269 -5.96 10.32 -12.53
C ASN A 269 -6.73 9.05 -12.13
N THR A 270 -7.61 9.16 -11.15
CA THR A 270 -8.34 8.00 -10.60
C THR A 270 -9.13 7.25 -11.68
N GLN A 271 -9.80 7.99 -12.58
CA GLN A 271 -10.62 7.39 -13.64
C GLN A 271 -9.79 6.58 -14.64
N ASP A 272 -8.71 7.15 -15.18
CA ASP A 272 -7.88 6.50 -16.17
C ASP A 272 -7.00 5.42 -15.56
N ARG A 273 -6.55 5.60 -14.31
CA ARG A 273 -5.85 4.55 -13.57
C ARG A 273 -6.74 3.31 -13.44
N LYS A 274 -8.03 3.48 -13.11
CA LYS A 274 -8.97 2.36 -13.04
C LYS A 274 -9.09 1.63 -14.37
N LYS A 275 -9.32 2.36 -15.47
CA LYS A 275 -9.40 1.78 -16.83
C LYS A 275 -8.12 1.02 -17.19
N LYS A 276 -6.95 1.59 -16.92
CA LYS A 276 -5.65 0.95 -17.20
C LYS A 276 -5.41 -0.29 -16.36
N VAL A 277 -5.84 -0.32 -15.10
CA VAL A 277 -5.78 -1.55 -14.26
C VAL A 277 -6.71 -2.63 -14.81
N GLU A 278 -7.91 -2.28 -15.24
CA GLU A 278 -8.84 -3.22 -15.89
C GLU A 278 -8.24 -3.81 -17.18
N GLU A 279 -7.59 -2.98 -18.01
CA GLU A 279 -6.87 -3.46 -19.20
C GLU A 279 -5.68 -4.36 -18.86
N LEU A 280 -4.94 -4.05 -17.80
CA LEU A 280 -3.84 -4.88 -17.31
C LEU A 280 -4.33 -6.27 -16.85
N GLN A 281 -5.50 -6.33 -16.21
CA GLN A 281 -6.15 -7.59 -15.84
C GLN A 281 -6.62 -8.37 -17.08
N LYS A 282 -7.17 -7.69 -18.10
CA LYS A 282 -7.52 -8.32 -19.38
C LYS A 282 -6.29 -8.88 -20.11
N MET A 283 -5.16 -8.17 -20.07
CA MET A 283 -3.88 -8.66 -20.60
C MET A 283 -3.47 -9.95 -19.90
N SER A 284 -3.51 -9.97 -18.57
CA SER A 284 -3.17 -11.16 -17.79
C SER A 284 -4.04 -12.38 -18.14
N ALA A 285 -5.29 -12.14 -18.55
CA ALA A 285 -6.27 -13.16 -18.94
C ALA A 285 -6.29 -13.49 -20.45
N ASP A 286 -5.30 -13.02 -21.23
CA ASP A 286 -5.20 -13.21 -22.69
C ASP A 286 -6.41 -12.68 -23.49
N LYS A 287 -7.03 -11.59 -23.00
CA LYS A 287 -8.23 -10.96 -23.58
C LYS A 287 -8.02 -9.50 -24.01
N SER A 288 -6.76 -9.07 -24.15
CA SER A 288 -6.43 -7.69 -24.46
C SER A 288 -5.71 -7.55 -25.80
N GLU A 289 -5.81 -6.36 -26.39
CA GLU A 289 -5.09 -5.99 -27.60
C GLU A 289 -3.63 -5.59 -27.34
N TYR A 290 -3.26 -5.30 -26.10
CA TYR A 290 -1.89 -4.91 -25.76
C TYR A 290 -0.95 -6.12 -25.70
N ASP A 291 0.30 -5.94 -26.13
CA ASP A 291 1.35 -6.98 -26.11
C ASP A 291 2.41 -6.76 -25.03
N VAL A 292 2.54 -5.52 -24.52
CA VAL A 292 3.49 -5.15 -23.48
C VAL A 292 2.85 -4.20 -22.47
N ALA A 293 2.91 -4.55 -21.19
CA ALA A 293 2.54 -3.63 -20.11
C ALA A 293 3.79 -2.89 -19.63
N VAL A 294 3.84 -1.57 -19.79
CA VAL A 294 4.94 -0.72 -19.31
C VAL A 294 4.51 -0.01 -18.04
N THR A 295 5.28 -0.16 -16.97
CA THR A 295 4.90 0.33 -15.65
C THR A 295 6.08 0.76 -14.79
N THR A 296 5.75 1.30 -13.61
CA THR A 296 6.69 1.57 -12.52
C THR A 296 6.36 0.65 -11.33
N GLN A 297 6.70 1.03 -10.10
CA GLN A 297 6.41 0.28 -8.87
C GLN A 297 4.92 0.03 -8.60
N VAL A 298 4.00 0.59 -9.40
CA VAL A 298 2.54 0.44 -9.21
C VAL A 298 2.06 -1.00 -9.28
N VAL A 299 2.77 -1.89 -10.00
CA VAL A 299 2.43 -3.32 -10.10
C VAL A 299 3.02 -4.18 -8.98
N GLU A 300 3.89 -3.63 -8.14
CA GLU A 300 4.55 -4.38 -7.07
C GLU A 300 3.54 -4.81 -6.00
N ALA A 301 2.51 -4.00 -5.73
CA ALA A 301 1.55 -4.27 -4.68
C ALA A 301 0.08 -4.12 -5.15
N GLY A 302 -0.78 -5.04 -4.70
CA GLY A 302 -2.24 -4.97 -4.84
C GLY A 302 -2.88 -5.23 -6.19
N ILE A 303 -2.13 -5.50 -7.26
CA ILE A 303 -2.70 -5.89 -8.55
C ILE A 303 -2.52 -7.40 -8.76
N ASP A 304 -3.61 -8.15 -8.91
CA ASP A 304 -3.57 -9.60 -9.15
C ASP A 304 -3.45 -9.90 -10.65
N VAL A 305 -2.21 -9.92 -11.15
CA VAL A 305 -1.87 -10.15 -12.56
C VAL A 305 -0.70 -11.13 -12.68
N SER A 306 -0.68 -11.89 -13.77
CA SER A 306 0.35 -12.86 -14.13
C SER A 306 0.81 -12.68 -15.57
N PHE A 307 2.12 -12.59 -15.77
CA PHE A 307 2.79 -12.43 -17.06
C PHE A 307 3.72 -13.61 -17.34
N ASP A 308 4.15 -13.75 -18.59
CA ASP A 308 5.10 -14.79 -19.01
C ASP A 308 6.55 -14.30 -18.89
N VAL A 309 6.77 -13.01 -19.17
CA VAL A 309 8.09 -12.38 -19.17
C VAL A 309 8.05 -11.09 -18.35
N LEU A 310 8.97 -10.95 -17.40
CA LEU A 310 9.29 -9.69 -16.73
C LEU A 310 10.55 -9.09 -17.33
N ILE A 311 10.49 -7.82 -17.71
CA ILE A 311 11.62 -7.03 -18.17
C ILE A 311 11.77 -5.87 -17.17
N THR A 312 12.67 -6.00 -16.20
CA THR A 312 12.75 -5.07 -15.08
C THR A 312 14.08 -4.32 -15.04
N GLU A 313 14.03 -3.05 -14.69
CA GLU A 313 15.22 -2.31 -14.31
C GLU A 313 15.81 -2.96 -13.05
N ALA A 314 17.14 -3.00 -12.97
CA ALA A 314 17.84 -3.41 -11.77
C ALA A 314 17.35 -2.58 -10.57
N CYS A 315 16.99 -3.28 -9.50
CA CYS A 315 16.38 -2.72 -8.29
C CYS A 315 16.82 -3.55 -7.07
N PRO A 316 16.53 -3.07 -5.84
CA PRO A 316 16.83 -3.84 -4.64
C PRO A 316 16.05 -5.17 -4.53
N ALA A 317 16.52 -6.07 -3.66
CA ALA A 317 16.09 -7.48 -3.60
C ALA A 317 14.59 -7.68 -3.32
N ASP A 318 14.04 -6.89 -2.41
CA ASP A 318 12.62 -6.77 -2.09
C ASP A 318 11.77 -6.43 -3.33
N SER A 319 12.13 -5.34 -4.01
CA SER A 319 11.44 -4.88 -5.23
C SER A 319 11.55 -5.93 -6.34
N LEU A 320 12.73 -6.53 -6.53
CA LEU A 320 12.95 -7.56 -7.54
C LEU A 320 12.07 -8.79 -7.30
N LEU A 321 11.99 -9.27 -6.06
CA LEU A 321 11.15 -10.42 -5.71
C LEU A 321 9.66 -10.11 -5.85
N GLN A 322 9.22 -8.91 -5.49
CA GLN A 322 7.84 -8.47 -5.67
C GLN A 322 7.46 -8.40 -7.15
N ARG A 323 8.31 -7.81 -8.00
CA ARG A 323 8.13 -7.77 -9.47
C ARG A 323 8.11 -9.18 -10.05
N ALA A 324 9.08 -10.02 -9.68
CA ALA A 324 9.15 -11.39 -10.13
C ALA A 324 7.93 -12.22 -9.67
N GLY A 325 7.31 -11.89 -8.54
CA GLY A 325 6.03 -12.47 -8.09
C GLY A 325 4.83 -12.23 -9.02
N ARG A 326 5.00 -11.43 -10.10
CA ARG A 326 4.02 -11.20 -11.16
C ARG A 326 4.27 -12.06 -12.41
N VAL A 327 5.30 -12.89 -12.43
CA VAL A 327 5.61 -13.82 -13.53
C VAL A 327 5.20 -15.22 -13.15
N ALA A 328 4.54 -15.96 -14.05
CA ALA A 328 4.12 -17.35 -13.84
C ALA A 328 3.51 -17.58 -12.43
N ARG A 329 2.66 -16.63 -12.01
CA ARG A 329 2.13 -16.52 -10.64
C ARG A 329 1.28 -17.72 -10.22
N TYR A 330 0.66 -18.37 -11.20
CA TYR A 330 -0.18 -19.56 -11.01
C TYR A 330 0.56 -20.88 -11.32
N GLY A 331 1.89 -20.82 -11.47
CA GLY A 331 2.74 -21.96 -11.83
C GLY A 331 3.20 -21.94 -13.29
N GLY A 332 4.16 -22.81 -13.60
CA GLY A 332 4.76 -22.94 -14.93
C GLY A 332 6.12 -22.24 -15.09
N ASP A 333 6.52 -22.04 -16.35
CA ASP A 333 7.80 -21.43 -16.69
C ASP A 333 7.65 -19.93 -16.97
N GLY A 334 8.56 -19.14 -16.40
CA GLY A 334 8.61 -17.69 -16.58
C GLY A 334 10.03 -17.20 -16.81
N VAL A 335 10.16 -16.03 -17.45
CA VAL A 335 11.48 -15.41 -17.70
C VAL A 335 11.55 -14.06 -17.00
N VAL A 336 12.66 -13.80 -16.31
CA VAL A 336 12.98 -12.51 -15.68
C VAL A 336 14.22 -11.95 -16.36
N LYS A 337 14.03 -10.92 -17.18
CA LYS A 337 15.07 -10.18 -17.88
C LYS A 337 15.37 -8.90 -17.12
N ILE A 338 16.62 -8.71 -16.70
CA ILE A 338 17.05 -7.58 -15.88
C ILE A 338 17.92 -6.66 -16.73
N PHE A 339 17.57 -5.37 -16.80
CA PHE A 339 18.36 -4.35 -17.50
C PHE A 339 19.05 -3.38 -16.54
N PRO A 340 20.12 -2.67 -16.99
CA PRO A 340 20.97 -1.87 -16.10
C PRO A 340 20.22 -0.80 -15.32
N PHE A 341 20.71 -0.54 -14.11
CA PHE A 341 20.18 0.48 -13.22
C PHE A 341 20.39 1.89 -13.78
N SER A 342 19.35 2.72 -13.80
CA SER A 342 19.44 4.11 -14.28
C SER A 342 20.17 5.05 -13.32
N GLY A 343 20.52 4.60 -12.11
CA GLY A 343 21.19 5.41 -11.10
C GLY A 343 20.25 6.33 -10.30
N LYS A 344 18.93 6.12 -10.39
CA LYS A 344 17.90 6.95 -9.74
C LYS A 344 17.06 6.10 -8.78
N VAL A 345 16.39 6.76 -7.83
CA VAL A 345 15.43 6.19 -6.85
C VAL A 345 16.04 5.36 -5.73
N TYR A 346 16.95 4.43 -6.03
CA TYR A 346 17.53 3.51 -5.05
C TYR A 346 19.02 3.76 -4.80
N ASP A 347 19.52 3.26 -3.67
CA ASP A 347 20.95 3.23 -3.38
C ASP A 347 21.67 2.31 -4.37
N LYS A 348 22.76 2.84 -4.96
CA LYS A 348 23.50 2.13 -6.01
C LYS A 348 24.18 0.87 -5.47
N GLU A 349 24.76 0.92 -4.27
CA GLU A 349 25.48 -0.21 -3.69
C GLU A 349 24.53 -1.36 -3.32
N GLU A 350 23.33 -1.04 -2.85
CA GLU A 350 22.25 -2.00 -2.60
C GLU A 350 21.79 -2.71 -3.88
N VAL A 351 21.56 -1.96 -4.96
CA VAL A 351 21.19 -2.54 -6.26
C VAL A 351 22.30 -3.45 -6.78
N GLU A 352 23.56 -3.00 -6.74
CA GLU A 352 24.72 -3.80 -7.19
C GLU A 352 24.92 -5.09 -6.38
N ARG A 353 24.68 -5.06 -5.06
CA ARG A 353 24.68 -6.29 -4.23
C ARG A 353 23.56 -7.24 -4.63
N THR A 354 22.37 -6.70 -4.88
CA THR A 354 21.22 -7.49 -5.33
C THR A 354 21.50 -8.16 -6.68
N MET A 355 22.05 -7.43 -7.65
CA MET A 355 22.35 -7.97 -8.97
C MET A 355 23.40 -9.09 -8.90
N ARG A 356 24.46 -8.94 -8.09
CA ARG A 356 25.47 -10.00 -7.88
C ARG A 356 24.89 -11.29 -7.33
N GLU A 357 23.97 -11.23 -6.38
CA GLU A 357 23.31 -12.44 -5.86
C GLU A 357 22.30 -13.02 -6.86
N ALA A 358 21.58 -12.16 -7.60
CA ALA A 358 20.67 -12.60 -8.65
C ALA A 358 21.40 -13.31 -9.82
N GLU A 359 22.60 -12.86 -10.20
CA GLU A 359 23.46 -13.55 -11.17
C GLU A 359 23.88 -14.94 -10.66
N ARG A 360 24.18 -15.06 -9.36
CA ARG A 360 24.69 -16.30 -8.78
C ARG A 360 23.62 -17.36 -8.55
N ARG A 361 22.41 -16.94 -8.15
CA ARG A 361 21.36 -17.85 -7.66
C ARG A 361 20.05 -17.78 -8.44
N GLY A 362 19.92 -16.85 -9.39
CA GLY A 362 18.64 -16.55 -10.02
C GLY A 362 17.70 -15.83 -9.06
N ILE A 363 16.40 -15.77 -9.35
CA ILE A 363 15.42 -15.13 -8.46
C ILE A 363 15.04 -16.06 -7.30
N ASP A 364 15.76 -15.92 -6.19
CA ASP A 364 15.57 -16.73 -4.97
C ASP A 364 15.29 -15.82 -3.75
N PRO A 365 14.34 -16.18 -2.85
CA PRO A 365 14.08 -15.42 -1.62
C PRO A 365 15.31 -15.15 -0.74
N ALA A 366 16.34 -16.00 -0.80
CA ALA A 366 17.60 -15.82 -0.08
C ALA A 366 18.37 -14.55 -0.47
N ILE A 367 18.07 -13.95 -1.64
CA ILE A 367 18.67 -12.65 -2.05
C ILE A 367 18.34 -11.55 -1.03
N LEU A 368 17.21 -11.64 -0.30
CA LEU A 368 16.85 -10.67 0.74
C LEU A 368 17.94 -10.50 1.81
N SER A 369 18.83 -11.47 1.99
CA SER A 369 19.97 -11.37 2.91
C SER A 369 20.93 -10.22 2.59
N VAL A 370 20.92 -9.66 1.37
CA VAL A 370 21.76 -8.52 1.00
C VAL A 370 21.22 -7.17 1.47
N LEU A 371 19.93 -7.12 1.85
CA LEU A 371 19.29 -5.91 2.33
C LEU A 371 19.90 -5.56 3.70
N LYS A 372 20.72 -4.51 3.71
CA LYS A 372 21.27 -3.90 4.93
C LYS A 372 20.52 -2.60 5.25
N ARG A 373 19.20 -2.58 5.09
CA ARG A 373 18.39 -1.43 5.50
C ARG A 373 18.20 -1.48 7.00
N GLY A 374 19.06 -0.79 7.74
CA GLY A 374 18.68 -0.30 9.05
C GLY A 374 17.81 0.92 8.83
N VAL A 375 16.53 0.85 9.18
CA VAL A 375 15.65 2.00 9.08
C VAL A 375 15.84 2.84 10.33
N GLU A 376 16.33 4.07 10.16
CA GLU A 376 16.47 5.01 11.26
C GLU A 376 15.08 5.39 11.76
N ARG A 377 14.80 5.02 13.02
CA ARG A 377 13.52 5.30 13.67
C ARG A 377 13.46 6.74 14.12
N ASP A 378 12.30 7.35 13.98
CA ASP A 378 12.01 8.67 14.52
C ASP A 378 11.60 8.51 16.00
N MET A 379 12.59 8.41 16.87
CA MET A 379 12.37 8.21 18.32
C MET A 379 11.57 9.36 18.97
N ALA A 380 11.68 10.57 18.43
CA ALA A 380 10.92 11.73 18.90
C ALA A 380 9.43 11.59 18.56
N LEU A 381 9.13 11.13 17.32
CA LEU A 381 7.78 10.81 16.90
C LEU A 381 7.19 9.68 17.75
N GLU A 382 7.93 8.58 17.94
CA GLU A 382 7.44 7.42 18.70
C GLU A 382 7.00 7.82 20.11
N LYS A 383 7.88 8.55 20.82
CA LYS A 383 7.61 9.01 22.17
C LYS A 383 6.46 10.02 22.22
N SER A 384 6.36 10.92 21.24
CA SER A 384 5.27 11.89 21.18
C SER A 384 3.92 11.21 20.98
N LEU A 385 3.84 10.20 20.10
CA LEU A 385 2.63 9.42 19.88
C LEU A 385 2.22 8.60 21.11
N GLU A 386 3.19 7.97 21.79
CA GLU A 386 2.95 7.26 23.05
C GLU A 386 2.39 8.18 24.15
N ILE A 387 2.91 9.40 24.28
CA ILE A 387 2.40 10.39 25.23
C ILE A 387 0.99 10.84 24.82
N ILE A 388 0.74 11.07 23.53
CA ILE A 388 -0.59 11.45 23.02
C ILE A 388 -1.64 10.39 23.34
N ASP A 389 -1.33 9.12 23.12
CA ASP A 389 -2.26 8.02 23.38
C ASP A 389 -2.55 7.86 24.88
N SER A 390 -1.50 7.80 25.70
CA SER A 390 -1.59 7.52 27.14
C SER A 390 -2.16 8.69 27.97
N ASN A 391 -2.08 9.92 27.47
CA ASN A 391 -2.55 11.09 28.20
C ASN A 391 -3.99 11.48 27.82
N VAL A 392 -4.93 11.29 28.74
CA VAL A 392 -6.35 11.62 28.56
C VAL A 392 -6.60 13.12 28.39
N MET A 393 -5.70 13.98 28.89
CA MET A 393 -5.83 15.44 28.76
C MET A 393 -5.43 15.95 27.38
N PHE A 394 -4.73 15.14 26.58
CA PHE A 394 -4.34 15.55 25.23
C PHE A 394 -5.52 15.39 24.29
N SER A 395 -5.76 16.42 23.49
CA SER A 395 -6.88 16.47 22.54
C SER A 395 -6.37 16.42 21.10
N ALA A 396 -7.30 16.46 20.15
CA ALA A 396 -7.01 16.64 18.74
C ALA A 396 -6.11 17.86 18.46
N ARG A 397 -6.15 18.89 19.31
CA ARG A 397 -5.26 20.05 19.18
C ARG A 397 -3.79 19.65 19.36
N THR A 398 -3.46 18.92 20.43
CA THR A 398 -2.08 18.49 20.70
C THR A 398 -1.56 17.57 19.60
N ALA A 399 -2.39 16.64 19.13
CA ALA A 399 -2.02 15.76 18.03
C ALA A 399 -1.86 16.52 16.70
N SER A 400 -2.70 17.53 16.47
CA SER A 400 -2.57 18.43 15.33
C SER A 400 -1.28 19.24 15.40
N ASP A 401 -0.89 19.75 16.57
CA ASP A 401 0.34 20.52 16.75
C ASP A 401 1.56 19.65 16.44
N LEU A 402 1.61 18.40 16.94
CA LEU A 402 2.66 17.43 16.59
C LEU A 402 2.71 17.18 15.07
N MET A 403 1.56 16.95 14.44
CA MET A 403 1.52 16.71 13.00
C MET A 403 2.00 17.95 12.20
N MET A 404 1.72 19.16 12.67
CA MET A 404 2.23 20.40 12.06
C MET A 404 3.74 20.52 12.19
N GLU A 405 4.31 20.13 13.34
CA GLU A 405 5.75 20.13 13.57
C GLU A 405 6.48 19.08 12.73
N MET A 406 5.88 17.89 12.60
CA MET A 406 6.48 16.75 11.89
C MET A 406 6.17 16.71 10.38
N CYS A 407 5.26 17.56 9.90
CA CYS A 407 4.67 17.58 8.54
C CYS A 407 3.91 16.31 8.09
N SER A 408 3.81 15.24 8.89
CA SER A 408 4.46 13.94 8.61
C SER A 408 4.32 12.95 9.77
N LEU A 409 3.15 12.36 10.07
CA LEU A 409 3.09 11.24 11.01
C LEU A 409 3.48 9.89 10.40
N THR A 410 3.55 9.75 9.07
CA THR A 410 3.85 8.46 8.42
C THR A 410 4.85 8.64 7.27
N ARG A 411 4.41 8.78 6.02
CA ARG A 411 5.31 8.84 4.84
C ARG A 411 5.48 10.27 4.36
N GLU A 412 4.36 10.91 4.06
CA GLU A 412 4.15 12.33 3.78
C GLU A 412 2.62 12.48 3.96
N VAL A 413 2.13 13.42 4.78
CA VAL A 413 0.68 13.54 4.99
C VAL A 413 0.08 13.96 3.67
N SER A 414 -0.58 13.02 3.01
CA SER A 414 -1.42 13.22 1.83
C SER A 414 -0.65 13.71 0.61
N LEU A 415 -0.54 12.84 -0.40
CA LEU A 415 -0.22 13.25 -1.77
C LEU A 415 -1.06 14.47 -2.11
N ILE A 416 -0.41 15.60 -2.39
CA ILE A 416 -1.08 16.87 -2.69
C ILE A 416 -1.85 16.65 -4.01
N PRO A 417 -3.18 16.85 -4.05
CA PRO A 417 -3.93 16.71 -5.28
C PRO A 417 -3.42 17.71 -6.32
N GLY A 418 -3.04 17.20 -7.49
CA GLY A 418 -2.68 17.97 -8.66
C GLY A 418 -3.86 18.00 -9.63
N PHE A 419 -4.51 19.15 -9.77
CA PHE A 419 -5.67 19.32 -10.64
C PHE A 419 -5.24 19.82 -12.02
N PRO A 420 -5.73 19.23 -13.13
CA PRO A 420 -5.63 19.85 -14.45
C PRO A 420 -6.19 21.29 -14.44
N PRO A 421 -5.74 22.17 -15.34
CA PRO A 421 -6.27 23.52 -15.42
C PRO A 421 -7.80 23.52 -15.62
N ARG A 422 -8.50 24.36 -14.86
CA ARG A 422 -9.96 24.59 -14.91
C ARG A 422 -10.83 23.39 -14.53
N THR A 423 -10.28 22.41 -13.80
CA THR A 423 -11.08 21.32 -13.21
C THR A 423 -10.89 21.25 -11.71
N ARG A 424 -11.94 20.83 -11.00
CA ARG A 424 -11.92 20.53 -9.56
C ARG A 424 -12.43 19.12 -9.26
N ASP A 425 -12.64 18.33 -10.30
CA ASP A 425 -13.09 16.97 -10.15
C ASP A 425 -11.97 16.14 -9.51
N ALA A 426 -12.19 15.68 -8.28
CA ALA A 426 -11.25 14.82 -7.56
C ALA A 426 -10.94 13.52 -8.33
N GLN A 427 -11.83 13.06 -9.23
CA GLN A 427 -11.55 11.90 -10.09
C GLN A 427 -10.52 12.20 -11.18
N GLN A 428 -10.32 13.48 -11.51
CA GLN A 428 -9.36 13.97 -12.51
C GLN A 428 -8.04 14.44 -11.88
N ALA A 429 -7.97 14.54 -10.55
CA ALA A 429 -6.75 14.88 -9.85
C ALA A 429 -5.71 13.75 -9.95
N ILE A 430 -4.43 14.13 -9.96
CA ILE A 430 -3.30 13.21 -9.82
C ILE A 430 -2.62 13.42 -8.46
N PRO A 431 -2.02 12.38 -7.87
CA PRO A 431 -1.24 12.56 -6.66
C PRO A 431 0.09 13.27 -6.97
N LEU A 432 0.44 14.31 -6.21
CA LEU A 432 1.76 14.97 -6.23
C LEU A 432 2.54 14.68 -4.95
N THR A 433 3.87 14.56 -5.05
CA THR A 433 4.75 14.65 -3.88
C THR A 433 4.88 16.12 -3.46
N GLU A 434 5.33 16.37 -2.23
CA GLU A 434 5.61 17.74 -1.79
C GLU A 434 6.66 18.42 -2.70
N TYR A 435 7.70 17.70 -3.11
CA TYR A 435 8.71 18.21 -4.04
C TYR A 435 8.11 18.65 -5.39
N GLU A 436 7.23 17.83 -5.96
CA GLU A 436 6.56 18.16 -7.23
C GLU A 436 5.63 19.36 -7.10
N ALA A 437 4.82 19.40 -6.04
CA ALA A 437 3.94 20.53 -5.75
C ALA A 437 4.74 21.83 -5.55
N ARG A 438 5.88 21.77 -4.86
CA ARG A 438 6.79 22.92 -4.71
C ARG A 438 7.40 23.40 -6.01
N ARG A 439 7.57 22.54 -7.03
CA ARG A 439 8.03 22.96 -8.36
C ARG A 439 6.96 23.65 -9.20
N LEU A 440 5.69 23.42 -8.86
CA LEU A 440 4.53 24.08 -9.48
C LEU A 440 4.21 25.43 -8.82
N LEU A 441 4.77 25.70 -7.64
CA LEU A 441 4.54 26.91 -6.85
C LEU A 441 5.79 27.82 -6.81
N PRO A 442 5.65 29.16 -6.74
CA PRO A 442 4.40 29.92 -6.73
C PRO A 442 3.63 29.77 -8.04
N GLY A 443 2.32 29.62 -7.94
CA GLY A 443 1.46 29.25 -9.06
C GLY A 443 0.00 29.16 -8.64
N LYS A 444 -0.82 28.58 -9.52
CA LYS A 444 -2.25 28.42 -9.27
C LYS A 444 -2.55 27.25 -8.33
N VAL A 445 -3.48 27.46 -7.42
CA VAL A 445 -4.04 26.44 -6.54
C VAL A 445 -5.54 26.36 -6.71
N VAL A 446 -6.11 25.24 -6.27
CA VAL A 446 -7.56 25.03 -6.23
C VAL A 446 -8.02 25.20 -4.77
N PRO A 447 -8.68 26.32 -4.41
CA PRO A 447 -9.28 26.46 -3.09
C PRO A 447 -10.52 25.59 -2.97
N TYR A 448 -10.94 25.28 -1.74
CA TYR A 448 -12.16 24.51 -1.47
C TYR A 448 -13.41 25.18 -2.05
N GLU A 449 -13.44 26.51 -2.06
CA GLU A 449 -14.52 27.33 -2.58
C GLU A 449 -13.92 28.50 -3.36
N GLY A 450 -14.58 28.92 -4.45
CA GLY A 450 -14.07 30.01 -5.30
C GLY A 450 -13.03 29.56 -6.33
N ASP A 451 -12.69 30.42 -7.29
CA ASP A 451 -11.86 30.06 -8.45
C ASP A 451 -10.38 29.88 -8.15
N GLU A 452 -9.64 29.32 -9.12
CA GLU A 452 -8.19 29.15 -9.00
C GLU A 452 -7.51 30.46 -8.62
N GLU A 453 -6.73 30.44 -7.55
CA GLU A 453 -6.03 31.61 -7.02
C GLU A 453 -4.53 31.42 -7.04
N ASP A 454 -3.79 32.53 -7.02
CA ASP A 454 -2.32 32.48 -6.93
C ASP A 454 -1.91 32.22 -5.48
N PHE A 455 -1.02 31.26 -5.29
CA PHE A 455 -0.53 30.89 -3.97
C PHE A 455 0.99 30.85 -3.95
N GLN A 456 1.55 31.42 -2.89
CA GLN A 456 2.97 31.38 -2.62
C GLN A 456 3.20 30.66 -1.29
N PRO A 457 3.90 29.50 -1.29
CA PRO A 457 4.14 28.76 -0.07
C PRO A 457 5.19 29.46 0.80
N HIS A 458 4.91 29.54 2.10
CA HIS A 458 5.77 30.15 3.12
C HIS A 458 6.24 29.15 4.18
N SER A 459 5.60 27.97 4.27
CA SER A 459 5.92 26.92 5.23
C SER A 459 6.92 25.90 4.68
N GLN A 460 7.65 25.25 5.59
CA GLN A 460 8.41 24.04 5.27
C GLN A 460 7.53 22.79 5.09
N CYS A 461 6.31 22.79 5.64
CA CYS A 461 5.32 21.73 5.42
C CYS A 461 4.23 22.21 4.46
N LEU A 462 4.40 21.97 3.16
CA LEU A 462 3.44 22.43 2.15
C LEU A 462 2.03 21.82 2.32
N PRO A 463 1.86 20.50 2.53
CA PRO A 463 0.52 19.91 2.67
C PRO A 463 -0.31 20.56 3.78
N VAL A 464 0.32 20.80 4.93
CA VAL A 464 -0.32 21.45 6.10
C VAL A 464 -0.67 22.90 5.80
N GLU A 465 0.20 23.62 5.09
CA GLU A 465 -0.03 25.02 4.72
C GLU A 465 -1.22 25.16 3.76
N LEU A 466 -1.31 24.29 2.74
CA LEU A 466 -2.44 24.26 1.82
C LEU A 466 -3.76 24.05 2.60
N LEU A 467 -3.77 23.06 3.50
CA LEU A 467 -4.95 22.75 4.31
C LEU A 467 -5.39 23.90 5.22
N LYS A 468 -4.44 24.62 5.83
CA LYS A 468 -4.72 25.82 6.67
C LYS A 468 -5.33 26.97 5.88
N ASN A 469 -4.86 27.17 4.65
CA ASN A 469 -5.34 28.24 3.77
C ASN A 469 -6.63 27.87 3.02
N GLY A 470 -7.21 26.70 3.29
CA GLY A 470 -8.43 26.29 2.61
C GLY A 470 -8.18 25.82 1.17
N ILE A 471 -6.97 25.34 0.88
CA ILE A 471 -6.56 24.88 -0.44
C ILE A 471 -6.69 23.35 -0.52
N GLU A 472 -7.36 22.89 -1.57
CA GLU A 472 -7.61 21.48 -1.85
C GLU A 472 -6.46 20.85 -2.66
N GLY A 473 -5.79 21.62 -3.51
CA GLY A 473 -4.69 21.13 -4.31
C GLY A 473 -3.98 22.19 -5.13
N VAL A 474 -3.03 21.74 -5.95
CA VAL A 474 -2.20 22.57 -6.82
C VAL A 474 -2.59 22.35 -8.27
N VAL A 475 -2.60 23.40 -9.09
CA VAL A 475 -2.88 23.28 -10.52
C VAL A 475 -1.63 22.78 -11.24
N ILE A 476 -1.75 21.66 -11.97
CA ILE A 476 -0.67 21.10 -12.79
C ILE A 476 -0.65 21.74 -14.17
N LYS A 477 0.45 21.56 -14.92
CA LYS A 477 0.59 22.17 -16.26
C LYS A 477 -0.38 21.61 -17.30
N GLY A 478 -0.82 20.36 -17.14
CA GLY A 478 -1.77 19.71 -18.03
C GLY A 478 -1.92 18.22 -17.75
N TYR A 479 -2.74 17.54 -18.55
CA TYR A 479 -2.99 16.11 -18.43
C TYR A 479 -3.22 15.50 -19.81
N ASP A 480 -2.58 14.36 -20.07
CA ASP A 480 -2.75 13.58 -21.29
C ASP A 480 -3.23 12.16 -20.90
N PRO A 481 -4.38 11.66 -21.41
CA PRO A 481 -4.87 10.32 -21.08
C PRO A 481 -3.91 9.17 -21.44
N GLU A 482 -3.01 9.36 -22.41
CA GLU A 482 -2.00 8.37 -22.78
C GLU A 482 -0.81 8.33 -21.81
N VAL A 483 -0.31 9.50 -21.38
CA VAL A 483 0.96 9.62 -20.59
C VAL A 483 0.81 10.20 -19.18
N GLY A 484 -0.40 10.55 -18.77
CA GLY A 484 -0.78 11.05 -17.45
C GLY A 484 -0.54 12.55 -17.25
N GLY A 485 -0.43 12.97 -15.99
CA GLY A 485 -0.29 14.39 -15.62
C GLY A 485 1.06 15.00 -15.97
N ILE A 486 1.05 16.24 -16.44
CA ILE A 486 2.20 17.03 -16.84
C ILE A 486 2.51 18.00 -15.69
N ILE A 487 3.67 17.78 -15.05
CA ILE A 487 4.09 18.46 -13.80
C ILE A 487 5.16 19.50 -14.11
#